data_AF-A0A2V6GCN1-F1
#
_entry.id   AF-A0A2V6GCN1-F1
#
_cell.length_a   1.000
_cell.length_b   1.000
_cell.length_c   1.000
_cell.angle_alpha   90.00
_cell.angle_beta   90.00
_cell.angle_gamma   90.00
#
_symmetry.space_group_name_H-M   'P 1'
#
loop_
_entity.id
_entity.type
_entity.pdbx_description
1 polymer ?
#
loop_
_entity_poly.entity_id
_entity_poly.type
_entity_poly.pdbx_seq_one_letter_code
_entity_poly.pdbx_strand_id
1 'polypeptide(L)' 'KAGLLAIVARLKDRAGIDGVILAGTELPLILHEGEHNGVPFLNTTRIHCQAAVEMMFS' A
#
# COMPACT_ATOMS: atom_id res chain seq x y z
N LYS A 1 11.98 -5.57 5.31
CA LYS A 1 10.71 -5.20 6.00
C LYS A 1 10.87 -4.05 7.00
N ALA A 2 11.64 -4.19 8.10
CA ALA A 2 11.72 -3.16 9.15
C ALA A 2 12.10 -1.75 8.66
N GLY A 3 13.08 -1.62 7.76
CA GLY A 3 13.47 -0.32 7.19
C GLY A 3 12.35 0.39 6.43
N LEU A 4 11.50 -0.35 5.72
CA LEU A 4 10.35 0.21 5.02
C LEU A 4 9.28 0.70 6.00
N LEU A 5 9.01 -0.07 7.06
CA LEU A 5 8.06 0.35 8.11
C LEU A 5 8.53 1.62 8.83
N ALA A 6 9.83 1.75 9.09
CA ALA A 6 10.40 2.96 9.65
C ALA A 6 10.22 4.19 8.74
N ILE A 7 10.28 4.00 7.41
CA ILE A 7 9.97 5.07 6.44
C ILE A 7 8.50 5.47 6.55
N VAL A 8 7.58 4.51 6.61
CA VAL A 8 6.13 4.79 6.75
C VAL A 8 5.84 5.55 8.05
N ALA A 9 6.38 5.09 9.18
CA ALA A 9 6.21 5.77 10.46
C ALA A 9 6.71 7.21 10.41
N ARG A 10 7.91 7.44 9.85
CA ARG A 10 8.46 8.78 9.67
C ARG A 10 7.61 9.67 8.77
N LEU A 11 7.04 9.12 7.70
CA LEU A 11 6.14 9.87 6.80
C LEU A 11 4.83 10.22 7.50
N LYS A 12 4.27 9.32 8.32
CA LYS A 12 3.11 9.62 9.16
C LYS A 12 3.40 10.78 10.09
N ASP A 13 4.50 10.71 10.84
CA ASP A 13 4.80 11.69 11.88
C ASP A 13 5.17 13.07 11.30
N ARG A 14 5.86 13.10 10.15
CA ARG A 14 6.36 14.36 9.57
C ARG A 14 5.43 15.00 8.55
N ALA A 15 4.69 14.19 7.79
CA ALA A 15 3.88 14.65 6.67
C ALA A 15 2.38 14.33 6.84
N GLY A 16 1.99 13.63 7.91
CA GLY A 16 0.59 13.35 8.20
C GLY A 16 -0.08 12.51 7.12
N ILE A 17 0.63 11.55 6.51
CA ILE A 17 0.05 10.75 5.43
C ILE A 17 -1.10 9.86 5.94
N ASP A 18 -2.17 9.79 5.16
CA ASP A 18 -3.34 8.94 5.45
C ASP A 18 -3.25 7.55 4.80
N GLY A 19 -2.21 7.28 4.00
CA GLY A 19 -2.02 6.01 3.31
C GLY A 19 -0.71 5.93 2.55
N VAL A 20 -0.29 4.72 2.20
CA VAL A 20 0.92 4.45 1.42
C VAL A 20 0.58 3.65 0.18
N ILE A 21 0.96 4.16 -0.98
CA ILE A 21 0.84 3.44 -2.26
C ILE A 21 1.99 2.43 -2.37
N LEU A 22 1.66 1.15 -2.55
CA LEU A 22 2.62 0.10 -2.84
C LEU A 22 2.86 0.02 -4.36
N ALA A 23 3.63 0.98 -4.89
CA ALA A 23 3.77 1.18 -6.34
C ALA A 23 4.66 0.14 -7.07
N GLY A 24 5.56 -0.54 -6.35
CA GLY A 24 6.36 -1.65 -6.91
C GLY A 24 5.70 -2.99 -6.59
N THR A 25 5.70 -3.93 -7.53
CA THR A 25 5.05 -5.25 -7.35
C THR A 25 5.73 -6.11 -6.28
N GLU A 26 6.97 -5.81 -5.92
CA GLU A 26 7.69 -6.43 -4.81
C GLU A 26 7.24 -5.89 -3.44
N LEU A 27 6.71 -4.67 -3.38
CA LEU A 27 6.32 -4.04 -2.12
C LEU A 27 5.17 -4.79 -1.45
N PRO A 28 4.09 -5.23 -2.14
CA PRO A 28 3.07 -6.11 -1.55
C PRO A 28 3.60 -7.45 -1.05
N LEU A 29 4.72 -7.95 -1.59
CA LEU A 29 5.35 -9.20 -1.14
C LEU A 29 6.14 -9.00 0.17
N ILE A 30 6.71 -7.81 0.37
CA ILE A 30 7.51 -7.45 1.56
C ILE A 30 6.63 -6.84 2.68
N LEU A 31 5.69 -6.00 2.27
CA LEU A 31 4.68 -5.30 3.07
C LEU A 31 3.32 -5.88 2.65
N HIS A 32 3.00 -7.04 3.21
CA HIS A 32 1.71 -7.70 3.01
C HIS A 32 0.53 -6.76 3.30
N GLU A 33 -0.67 -7.19 2.93
CA GLU A 33 -1.90 -6.44 3.12
C GLU A 33 -2.13 -6.03 4.58
N GLY A 34 -2.69 -4.83 4.77
CA GLY A 34 -3.00 -4.26 6.06
C GLY A 34 -2.55 -2.81 6.18
N GLU A 35 -2.08 -2.46 7.37
CA GLU A 35 -1.68 -1.11 7.73
C GLU A 35 -0.48 -1.13 8.67
N HIS A 36 0.20 0.01 8.81
CA HIS A 36 1.22 0.21 9.82
C HIS A 36 0.98 1.53 10.55
N ASN A 37 0.87 1.46 11.89
CA ASN A 37 0.55 2.61 12.73
C ASN A 37 -0.72 3.35 12.25
N GLY A 38 -1.77 2.62 11.84
CA GLY A 38 -2.99 3.21 11.30
C GLY A 38 -2.85 3.87 9.92
N VAL A 39 -1.73 3.64 9.22
CA VAL A 39 -1.54 4.06 7.83
C VAL A 39 -1.80 2.85 6.91
N PRO A 40 -2.91 2.82 6.15
CA PRO A 40 -3.25 1.73 5.25
C PRO A 40 -2.28 1.62 4.08
N PHE A 41 -2.05 0.38 3.64
CA PHE A 41 -1.28 0.07 2.45
C PHE A 41 -2.21 -0.15 1.25
N LEU A 42 -2.01 0.63 0.20
CA LEU A 42 -2.77 0.58 -1.05
C LEU A 42 -1.99 -0.27 -2.06
N ASN A 43 -2.34 -1.55 -2.15
CA ASN A 43 -1.76 -2.47 -3.13
C ASN A 43 -2.30 -2.13 -4.53
N THR A 44 -1.49 -1.44 -5.34
CA THR A 44 -1.90 -0.99 -6.68
C THR A 44 -2.14 -2.17 -7.62
N THR A 45 -1.35 -3.24 -7.53
CA THR A 45 -1.57 -4.46 -8.33
C THR A 45 -2.97 -5.02 -8.07
N ARG A 46 -3.37 -5.17 -6.80
CA ARG A 46 -4.72 -5.65 -6.45
C ARG A 46 -5.79 -4.69 -6.96
N ILE A 47 -5.65 -3.39 -6.72
CA ILE A 47 -6.63 -2.37 -7.13
C ILE A 47 -6.83 -2.41 -8.65
N HIS A 48 -5.74 -2.44 -9.42
CA HIS A 48 -5.83 -2.48 -10.89
C HIS A 48 -6.40 -3.80 -11.42
N CYS A 49 -5.98 -4.94 -10.86
CA CYS A 49 -6.56 -6.23 -11.25
C CYS A 49 -8.06 -6.29 -10.95
N GLN A 50 -8.49 -5.80 -9.78
CA GLN A 50 -9.89 -5.75 -9.41
C GLN A 50 -10.70 -4.90 -10.40
N ALA A 51 -10.23 -3.70 -10.70
CA ALA A 51 -10.90 -2.81 -11.67
C ALA A 51 -10.96 -3.43 -13.08
N ALA A 52 -9.91 -4.13 -13.51
CA ALA A 52 -9.89 -4.81 -14.81
C ALA A 52 -10.92 -5.96 -14.88
N VAL A 53 -11.06 -6.73 -13.80
CA VAL A 53 -12.06 -7.80 -13.71
C VAL A 53 -13.48 -7.21 -13.65
N GLU A 54 -13.70 -6.16 -12.87
CA GLU A 54 -15.01 -5.48 -12.81
C GLU A 54 -15.43 -4.96 -14.20
N MET A 55 -14.50 -4.35 -14.94
CA MET A 55 -14.74 -3.89 -16.31
C MET A 55 -15.03 -5.04 -17.29
N MET A 56 -14.49 -6.24 -17.06
CA MET A 56 -14.77 -7.40 -17.91
C MET A 56 -16.23 -7.86 -17.82
N PHE A 57 -16.89 -7.60 -16.69
CA PHE A 57 -18.26 -8.04 -16.41
C PHE A 57 -19.31 -6.92 -16.46
N SER A 58 -18.92 -5.69 -16.82
CA SER A 58 -19.81 -4.55 -17.03
C SER A 58 -20.26 -4.44 -18.49
#